data_AF-A0A957PGP0-F1
#
_entry.id   AF-A0A957PGP0-F1
#
_cell.length_a   1.000
_cell.length_b   1.000
_cell.length_c   1.000
_cell.angle_alpha   90.00
_cell.angle_beta   90.00
_cell.angle_gamma   90.00
#
_symmetry.space_group_name_H-M   'P 1'
#
loop_
_entity.id
_entity.type
_entity.pdbx_description
1 polymer ?
#
loop_
_entity_poly.entity_id
_entity_poly.type
_entity_poly.pdbx_seq_one_letter_code
_entity_poly.pdbx_strand_id
1 'polypeptide(L)'
;MASMIIGGNNFTDELEVCNYNFKRFPATEINGEGEVVSGGYPEISIRYSYLSASGFDFWANTICAGLASKTHTSATLYDDSSSTTTFTNLVVFYPTYDGVEGQFYTNVGVRITQLVES
;
A
#
# COMPACT_ATOMS: atom_id res chain seq x y z
N MET A 1 -12.96 -14.24 -2.67
CA MET A 1 -12.93 -12.84 -2.21
C MET A 1 -11.53 -12.57 -1.70
N ALA A 2 -10.83 -11.59 -2.27
CA ALA A 2 -9.44 -11.29 -1.92
C ALA A 2 -9.41 -10.39 -0.67
N SER A 3 -9.00 -10.93 0.47
CA SER A 3 -8.77 -10.18 1.73
C SER A 3 -7.31 -9.74 1.85
N MET A 4 -7.06 -8.44 2.02
CA MET A 4 -5.73 -7.88 2.22
C MET A 4 -5.53 -7.50 3.69
N ILE A 5 -4.39 -7.86 4.29
CA ILE A 5 -4.12 -7.65 5.72
C ILE A 5 -2.84 -6.84 5.89
N ILE A 6 -2.86 -5.71 6.60
CA ILE A 6 -1.67 -4.87 6.84
C ILE A 6 -1.62 -4.47 8.32
N GLY A 7 -0.53 -4.83 9.01
CA GLY A 7 -0.37 -4.57 10.43
C GLY A 7 -1.49 -5.19 11.29
N GLY A 8 -2.09 -6.29 10.83
CA GLY A 8 -3.25 -6.94 11.46
C GLY A 8 -4.62 -6.33 11.10
N ASN A 9 -4.68 -5.29 10.26
CA ASN A 9 -5.93 -4.68 9.81
C ASN A 9 -6.38 -5.28 8.47
N ASN A 10 -7.64 -5.70 8.40
CA ASN A 10 -8.22 -6.29 7.19
C ASN A 10 -8.88 -5.22 6.32
N PHE A 11 -8.58 -5.24 5.03
CA PHE A 11 -9.31 -4.52 4.01
C PHE A 11 -10.39 -5.44 3.42
N THR A 12 -11.65 -5.04 3.50
CA THR A 12 -12.81 -5.87 3.13
C THR A 12 -13.70 -5.25 2.06
N ASP A 13 -13.27 -4.16 1.40
CA ASP A 13 -14.12 -3.49 0.40
C ASP A 13 -14.15 -4.30 -0.90
N GLU A 14 -15.35 -4.73 -1.31
CA GLU A 14 -15.58 -5.74 -2.35
C GLU A 14 -15.58 -5.17 -3.78
N LEU A 15 -15.50 -3.85 -3.94
CA LEU A 15 -15.88 -3.15 -5.18
C LEU A 15 -14.74 -2.62 -6.04
N GLU A 16 -13.50 -3.01 -5.75
CA GLU A 16 -12.35 -2.28 -6.26
C GLU A 16 -11.42 -3.13 -7.12
N VAL A 17 -11.44 -2.85 -8.43
CA VAL A 17 -10.46 -3.38 -9.38
C VAL A 17 -9.10 -2.75 -9.06
N CYS A 18 -8.29 -3.47 -8.27
CA CYS A 18 -6.91 -3.10 -7.99
C CYS A 18 -6.01 -3.62 -9.11
N ASN A 19 -5.18 -2.74 -9.69
CA ASN A 19 -4.10 -3.15 -10.57
C ASN A 19 -2.80 -3.13 -9.77
N TYR A 20 -2.19 -4.31 -9.57
CA TYR A 20 -0.87 -4.45 -8.95
C TYR A 20 0.21 -4.20 -10.00
N ASN A 21 1.13 -3.27 -9.73
CA ASN A 21 2.32 -3.07 -10.56
C ASN A 21 3.57 -3.24 -9.72
N PHE A 22 4.29 -4.35 -9.94
CA PHE A 22 5.57 -4.63 -9.30
C PHE A 22 6.69 -3.96 -10.10
N LYS A 23 7.19 -2.81 -9.63
CA LYS A 23 8.40 -2.21 -10.20
C LYS A 23 9.63 -2.75 -9.49
N ARG A 24 10.46 -3.50 -10.22
CA ARG A 24 11.84 -3.81 -9.80
C ARG A 24 12.72 -2.59 -10.02
N PHE A 25 12.97 -1.81 -8.97
CA PHE A 25 14.01 -0.77 -9.00
C PHE A 25 15.35 -1.33 -8.47
N PRO A 26 16.50 -0.90 -9.02
CA PRO A 26 17.78 -1.14 -8.36
C PRO A 26 17.77 -0.41 -7.01
N ALA A 27 17.89 -1.18 -5.95
CA ALA A 27 17.95 -0.77 -4.55
C ALA A 27 18.87 0.44 -4.33
N THR A 28 18.30 1.62 -4.10
CA THR A 28 18.82 2.73 -3.28
C THR A 28 17.85 3.92 -3.35
N GLU A 29 16.70 3.82 -2.69
CA GLU A 29 15.90 5.00 -2.32
C GLU A 29 16.07 5.29 -0.83
N ILE A 30 15.97 6.57 -0.46
CA ILE A 30 16.00 7.04 0.93
C ILE A 30 14.55 7.35 1.33
N ASN A 31 14.04 6.75 2.41
CA ASN A 31 12.67 6.98 2.87
C ASN A 31 12.49 8.38 3.51
N GLY A 32 11.27 8.75 3.87
CA GLY A 32 10.97 10.05 4.51
C GLY A 32 11.65 10.27 5.87
N GLU A 33 12.21 9.22 6.46
CA GLU A 33 12.96 9.21 7.71
C GLU A 33 14.49 9.18 7.51
N GLY A 34 14.97 9.18 6.25
CA GLY A 34 16.40 9.20 5.94
C GLY A 34 17.07 7.82 5.85
N GLU A 35 16.32 6.72 5.84
CA GLU A 35 16.86 5.35 5.84
C GLU A 35 16.98 4.78 4.42
N VAL A 36 18.01 3.93 4.21
CA VAL A 36 18.31 3.30 2.90
C VAL A 36 17.45 2.04 2.69
N VAL A 37 16.81 1.96 1.52
CA VAL A 37 15.92 0.85 1.13
C VAL A 37 16.60 -0.08 0.10
N SER A 38 16.58 -1.41 0.32
CA SER A 38 17.20 -2.42 -0.56
C SER A 38 16.54 -3.83 -0.54
N GLY A 39 15.89 -4.25 -1.63
CA GLY A 39 15.81 -5.67 -2.03
C GLY A 39 14.44 -6.23 -2.46
N GLY A 40 14.46 -7.05 -3.53
CA GLY A 40 13.40 -7.97 -3.96
C GLY A 40 12.23 -7.34 -4.72
N TYR A 41 11.28 -6.82 -3.96
CA TYR A 41 10.15 -5.99 -4.39
C TYR A 41 10.14 -4.77 -3.47
N PRO A 42 11.08 -3.82 -3.64
CA PRO A 42 11.26 -2.72 -2.70
C PRO A 42 10.03 -1.82 -2.64
N GLU A 43 9.15 -1.88 -3.63
CA GLU A 43 7.94 -1.08 -3.71
C GLU A 43 6.79 -1.88 -4.34
N ILE A 44 5.64 -1.88 -3.66
CA ILE A 44 4.35 -2.32 -4.16
C ILE A 44 3.51 -1.07 -4.37
N SER A 45 3.10 -0.85 -5.61
CA SER A 45 2.15 0.19 -5.97
C SER A 45 0.79 -0.45 -6.26
N ILE A 46 -0.22 -0.05 -5.50
CA ILE A 46 -1.62 -0.41 -5.71
C ILE A 46 -2.32 0.79 -6.32
N ARG A 47 -3.03 0.60 -7.43
CA ARG A 47 -3.87 1.64 -8.03
C ARG A 47 -5.33 1.23 -8.05
N TYR A 48 -6.17 2.17 -7.61
CA TYR A 48 -7.61 2.10 -7.66
C TYR A 48 -8.12 3.16 -8.63
N SER A 49 -8.89 2.77 -9.64
CA SER A 49 -9.49 3.76 -10.56
C SER A 49 -10.52 4.62 -9.81
N TYR A 50 -11.28 3.98 -8.92
CA TYR A 50 -12.21 4.58 -7.99
C TYR A 50 -12.02 3.89 -6.63
N LEU A 51 -11.89 4.68 -5.57
CA LEU A 51 -11.81 4.20 -4.19
C LEU A 51 -12.94 4.82 -3.38
N SER A 52 -13.66 4.01 -2.62
CA SER A 52 -14.75 4.50 -1.75
C SER A 52 -14.19 5.43 -0.66
N ALA A 53 -15.03 6.30 -0.10
CA ALA A 53 -14.60 7.15 1.03
C ALA A 53 -14.13 6.31 2.24
N SER A 54 -14.79 5.18 2.51
CA SER A 54 -14.36 4.23 3.54
C SER A 54 -13.04 3.53 3.19
N GLY A 55 -12.82 3.22 1.91
CA GLY A 55 -11.57 2.63 1.45
C GLY A 55 -10.40 3.62 1.57
N PHE A 56 -10.64 4.89 1.25
CA PHE A 56 -9.66 5.95 1.46
C PHE A 56 -9.37 6.17 2.95
N ASP A 57 -10.40 6.19 3.79
CA ASP A 57 -10.28 6.32 5.25
C ASP A 57 -9.48 5.16 5.87
N PHE A 58 -9.68 3.94 5.37
CA PHE A 58 -8.86 2.80 5.76
C PHE A 58 -7.38 3.07 5.52
N TRP A 59 -6.99 3.48 4.31
CA TRP A 59 -5.58 3.75 4.00
C TRP A 59 -5.02 4.94 4.78
N ALA A 60 -5.75 6.06 4.79
CA ALA A 60 -5.33 7.30 5.42
C ALA A 60 -5.26 7.20 6.95
N ASN A 61 -6.32 6.69 7.57
CA ASN A 61 -6.53 6.80 9.01
C ASN A 61 -6.34 5.46 9.75
N THR A 62 -6.61 4.32 9.12
CA THR A 62 -6.35 3.02 9.76
C THR A 62 -4.89 2.61 9.54
N ILE A 63 -4.44 2.59 8.28
CA ILE A 63 -3.10 2.12 7.92
C ILE A 63 -2.04 3.19 8.18
N CYS A 64 -2.26 4.45 7.80
CA CYS A 64 -1.28 5.52 8.02
C CYS A 64 -1.49 6.30 9.34
N ALA A 65 -2.60 6.08 10.06
CA ALA A 65 -2.93 6.83 11.28
C ALA A 65 -2.89 8.36 11.12
N GLY A 66 -3.25 8.85 9.92
CA GLY A 66 -3.21 10.28 9.57
C GLY A 66 -1.81 10.84 9.33
N LEU A 67 -0.76 10.01 9.36
CA LEU A 67 0.63 10.41 9.12
C LEU A 67 0.99 10.29 7.63
N ALA A 68 2.02 11.01 7.19
CA ALA A 68 2.50 10.95 5.80
C ALA A 68 2.96 9.54 5.37
N SER A 69 3.41 8.73 6.34
CA SER A 69 3.67 7.30 6.20
C SER A 69 3.65 6.61 7.55
N LYS A 70 3.53 5.29 7.57
CA LYS A 70 3.62 4.49 8.80
C LYS A 70 4.34 3.16 8.56
N THR A 71 5.22 2.80 9.49
CA THR A 71 5.89 1.50 9.50
C THR A 71 4.97 0.43 10.10
N HIS A 72 4.94 -0.73 9.45
CA HIS A 72 4.23 -1.93 9.87
C HIS A 72 5.20 -3.11 9.90
N THR A 73 4.98 -4.00 10.86
CA THR A 73 5.82 -5.19 11.02
C THR A 73 5.57 -6.22 9.92
N SER A 74 4.33 -6.33 9.44
CA SER A 74 3.95 -7.28 8.40
C SER A 74 2.71 -6.86 7.62
N ALA A 75 2.61 -7.39 6.39
CA ALA A 75 1.45 -7.29 5.52
C ALA A 75 1.31 -8.60 4.73
N THR A 76 0.09 -9.07 4.55
CA THR A 76 -0.26 -10.18 3.66
C THR A 76 -1.09 -9.64 2.51
N LEU A 77 -0.51 -9.68 1.31
CA LEU A 77 -1.07 -9.13 0.08
C LEU A 77 -1.19 -10.24 -0.97
N TYR A 78 -2.07 -10.08 -1.95
CA TYR A 78 -2.08 -10.96 -3.12
C TYR A 78 -0.99 -10.54 -4.11
N ASP A 79 -0.28 -11.51 -4.67
CA ASP A 79 0.60 -11.31 -5.81
C ASP A 79 -0.15 -11.43 -7.14
N ASP A 80 0.56 -11.23 -8.24
CA ASP A 80 0.04 -11.32 -9.62
C ASP A 80 -0.49 -12.72 -9.99
N SER A 81 -0.15 -13.75 -9.22
CA SER A 81 -0.67 -15.10 -9.36
C SER A 81 -1.92 -15.39 -8.51
N SER A 82 -2.47 -14.36 -7.86
CA SER A 82 -3.58 -14.48 -6.89
C SER A 82 -3.23 -15.36 -5.68
N SER A 83 -1.94 -15.49 -5.36
CA SER A 83 -1.46 -16.14 -4.13
C SER A 83 -1.19 -15.11 -3.05
N THR A 84 -1.44 -15.46 -1.78
CA THR A 84 -1.10 -14.58 -0.66
C THR A 84 0.40 -14.65 -0.38
N THR A 85 1.06 -13.49 -0.39
CA THR A 85 2.46 -13.30 -0.02
C THR A 85 2.56 -12.40 1.20
N THR A 86 3.38 -12.81 2.18
CA THR A 86 3.65 -12.02 3.39
C THR A 86 4.94 -11.21 3.23
N PHE A 87 4.81 -9.91 3.44
CA PHE A 87 5.88 -8.92 3.51
C PHE A 87 6.13 -8.55 4.97
N THR A 88 7.38 -8.30 5.34
CA THR A 88 7.78 -7.89 6.70
C THR A 88 8.58 -6.60 6.66
N ASN A 89 8.53 -5.81 7.74
CA ASN A 89 9.22 -4.52 7.88
C ASN A 89 8.94 -3.58 6.71
N LEU A 90 7.73 -3.04 6.66
CA LEU A 90 7.28 -2.23 5.53
C LEU A 90 6.81 -0.85 5.97
N VAL A 91 6.93 0.13 5.08
CA VAL A 91 6.40 1.48 5.23
C VAL A 91 5.27 1.65 4.22
N VAL A 92 4.09 2.01 4.71
CA VAL A 92 2.97 2.41 3.86
C VAL A 92 2.93 3.94 3.82
N PHE A 93 2.84 4.51 2.62
CA PHE A 93 2.69 5.94 2.40
C PHE A 93 1.21 6.34 2.34
N TYR A 94 0.93 7.57 2.77
CA TYR A 94 -0.41 8.14 2.68
C TYR A 94 -0.91 8.09 1.22
N PRO A 95 -2.18 7.67 0.98
CA PRO A 95 -2.71 7.51 -0.36
C PRO A 95 -2.76 8.84 -1.12
N THR A 96 -2.40 8.82 -2.41
CA THR A 96 -2.55 9.94 -3.33
C THR A 96 -3.79 9.75 -4.18
N TYR A 97 -4.39 10.84 -4.68
CA TYR A 97 -5.56 10.79 -5.56
C TYR A 97 -5.59 12.02 -6.47
N ASP A 98 -6.25 11.93 -7.62
CA ASP A 98 -6.32 13.03 -8.58
C ASP A 98 -7.52 13.96 -8.34
N GLY A 99 -8.61 13.40 -7.82
CA GLY A 99 -9.83 14.16 -7.52
C GLY A 99 -10.90 13.34 -6.82
N VAL A 100 -12.03 13.98 -6.54
CA VAL A 100 -13.21 13.36 -5.93
C VAL A 100 -14.38 13.48 -6.90
N GLU A 101 -14.99 12.35 -7.27
CA GLU A 101 -16.19 12.27 -8.09
C GLU A 101 -17.32 11.66 -7.27
N GLY A 102 -18.29 12.48 -6.88
CA GLY A 102 -19.37 12.05 -5.99
C GLY A 102 -18.83 11.63 -4.61
N GLN A 103 -18.95 10.33 -4.30
CA GLN A 103 -18.48 9.74 -3.04
C GLN A 103 -17.16 8.95 -3.21
N PHE A 104 -16.55 9.01 -4.39
CA PHE A 104 -15.36 8.24 -4.73
C PHE A 104 -14.15 9.14 -4.95
N TYR A 105 -13.01 8.69 -4.44
CA TYR A 105 -11.70 9.21 -4.81
C TYR A 105 -11.26 8.56 -6.12
N THR A 106 -10.66 9.33 -7.02
CA THR A 106 -10.28 8.89 -8.37
C THR A 106 -8.78 8.75 -8.52
N ASN A 107 -8.37 7.73 -9.29
CA ASN A 107 -6.97 7.36 -9.54
C ASN A 107 -6.13 7.32 -8.24
N VAL A 108 -6.62 6.59 -7.24
CA VAL A 108 -5.95 6.49 -5.96
C VAL A 108 -4.71 5.61 -6.06
N GLY A 109 -3.56 6.13 -5.62
CA GLY A 109 -2.29 5.43 -5.54
C GLY A 109 -1.91 5.13 -4.10
N VAL A 110 -1.61 3.88 -3.80
CA VAL A 110 -1.02 3.46 -2.53
C VAL A 110 0.36 2.90 -2.81
N ARG A 111 1.34 3.37 -2.05
CA ARG A 111 2.71 2.90 -2.12
C ARG A 111 3.09 2.20 -0.82
N ILE A 112 3.66 1.01 -0.94
CA ILE A 112 4.17 0.22 0.17
C ILE A 112 5.62 -0.12 -0.14
N THR A 113 6.53 0.14 0.79
CA THR A 113 7.97 -0.09 0.60
C THR A 113 8.48 -1.05 1.65
N GLN A 114 9.24 -2.07 1.26
CA GLN A 114 9.87 -2.98 2.22
C GLN A 114 11.24 -2.44 2.65
N LEU A 115 11.44 -2.27 3.96
CA LEU A 115 12.71 -1.89 4.57
C LEU A 115 13.62 -3.10 4.74
N VAL A 116 14.92 -2.88 4.64
CA VAL A 116 15.92 -3.91 4.92
C VAL A 116 16.19 -3.90 6.41
N GLU A 117 16.20 -5.08 7.04
CA GLU A 117 16.84 -5.21 8.35
C GLU A 117 18.35 -5.03 8.15
N SER A 118 18.94 -4.12 8.93
CA SER A 118 20.39 -3.86 8.94
C SER A 118 21.13 -4.87 9.82
#